data_AF-X1A6G5-F1
#
_entry.id   AF-X1A6G5-F1
#
_cell.length_a   1.000
_cell.length_b   1.000
_cell.length_c   1.000
_cell.angle_alpha   90.00
_cell.angle_beta   90.00
_cell.angle_gamma   90.00
#
_symmetry.space_group_name_H-M   'P 1'
#
loop_
_entity.id
_entity.type
_entity.pdbx_description
1 polymer ?
#
loop_
_entity_poly.entity_id
_entity_poly.type
_entity_poly.pdbx_seq_one_letter_code
_entity_poly.pdbx_strand_id
1 'polypeptide(L)'
;AGATMPIHPHASPESTINTLAAPYGNNVPLLSSEGAFGTRLRPTAYGASRYTSVKVSQFTKDVMFKDIELIPMVDCYDSSQLEPKHFLPLVPMSLINPQEGIAVGFACSILPRDIRKVIEHQIKYLEKGTAPKYECLPTFYPTDQIAVDFAEDRNGNIKWVFRGTIDKTNTTLLTVTNLPYGLSHEKFINKLDNLQESGAVINYEDNSRNTYNITVKLKRGALREKNDIEIIQFLGLQTAISENLNVIDFDGERVWTMEYADMITKFTEWAVRLVCTTI
;
A
#
# COMPACT_ATOMS: atom_id res chain seq x y z
N ALA A 1 -19.86 3.82 -12.34
CA ALA A 1 -20.61 3.12 -11.29
C ALA A 1 -21.82 2.39 -11.86
N GLY A 2 -22.87 3.08 -12.33
CA GLY A 2 -24.10 2.40 -12.83
C GLY A 2 -23.87 1.33 -13.91
N ALA A 3 -22.93 1.56 -14.82
CA ALA A 3 -22.61 0.61 -15.90
C ALA A 3 -22.01 -0.73 -15.43
N THR A 4 -21.52 -0.85 -14.19
CA THR A 4 -20.96 -2.11 -13.69
C THR A 4 -21.96 -2.92 -12.87
N MET A 5 -23.13 -2.36 -12.54
CA MET A 5 -24.19 -3.07 -11.82
C MET A 5 -24.68 -4.35 -12.54
N PRO A 6 -24.73 -4.42 -13.89
CA PRO A 6 -25.11 -5.64 -14.59
C PRO A 6 -24.20 -6.84 -14.37
N ILE A 7 -22.95 -6.63 -13.92
CA ILE A 7 -21.98 -7.71 -13.64
C ILE A 7 -21.63 -7.80 -12.15
N HIS A 8 -22.15 -6.89 -11.32
CA HIS A 8 -21.92 -6.88 -9.87
C HIS A 8 -23.21 -6.47 -9.14
N PRO A 9 -24.14 -7.41 -8.87
CA PRO A 9 -25.51 -7.12 -8.43
C PRO A 9 -25.61 -6.80 -6.93
N HIS A 10 -24.56 -6.23 -6.36
CA HIS A 10 -24.43 -5.96 -4.93
C HIS A 10 -24.31 -4.46 -4.65
N ALA A 11 -23.53 -4.08 -3.63
CA ALA A 11 -23.36 -2.70 -3.22
C ALA A 11 -22.79 -1.82 -4.34
N SER A 12 -23.03 -0.51 -4.22
CA SER A 12 -22.48 0.48 -5.14
C SER A 12 -20.96 0.33 -5.25
N PRO A 13 -20.40 0.25 -6.47
CA PRO A 13 -18.95 0.13 -6.70
C PRO A 13 -18.22 1.46 -6.47
N GLU A 14 -18.91 2.54 -6.10
CA GLU A 14 -18.33 3.89 -5.96
C GLU A 14 -17.15 3.94 -4.99
N SER A 15 -17.25 3.26 -3.84
CA SER A 15 -16.15 3.19 -2.87
C SER A 15 -14.92 2.51 -3.47
N THR A 16 -15.10 1.39 -4.17
CA THR A 16 -14.04 0.66 -4.85
C THR A 16 -13.42 1.50 -5.97
N ILE A 17 -14.24 2.16 -6.79
CA ILE A 17 -13.77 3.06 -7.85
C ILE A 17 -12.91 4.18 -7.27
N ASN A 18 -13.35 4.80 -6.18
CA ASN A 18 -12.59 5.86 -5.52
C ASN A 18 -11.24 5.34 -5.01
N THR A 19 -11.23 4.17 -4.37
CA THR A 19 -10.00 3.55 -3.87
C THR A 19 -9.04 3.19 -5.01
N LEU A 20 -9.52 2.62 -6.13
CA LEU A 20 -8.68 2.29 -7.28
C LEU A 20 -8.11 3.52 -8.01
N ALA A 21 -8.77 4.66 -7.85
CA ALA A 21 -8.43 5.95 -8.42
C ALA A 21 -7.57 6.83 -7.49
N ALA A 22 -7.42 6.45 -6.22
CA ALA A 22 -6.82 7.27 -5.18
C ALA A 22 -5.29 7.36 -5.33
N PRO A 23 -4.72 8.53 -5.67
CA PRO A 23 -3.27 8.70 -5.80
C PRO A 23 -2.54 8.67 -4.45
N TYR A 24 -3.26 8.91 -3.34
CA TYR A 24 -2.69 8.88 -2.00
C TYR A 24 -2.90 7.56 -1.25
N GLY A 25 -3.62 6.61 -1.86
CA GLY A 25 -3.85 5.27 -1.31
C GLY A 25 -3.08 4.16 -2.04
N ASN A 26 -2.55 4.43 -3.24
CA ASN A 26 -1.92 3.43 -4.09
C ASN A 26 -0.56 3.91 -4.59
N ASN A 27 0.41 3.00 -4.69
CA ASN A 27 1.65 3.28 -5.43
C ASN A 27 1.35 3.48 -6.92
N VAL A 28 0.43 2.67 -7.45
CA VAL A 28 0.03 2.69 -8.86
C VAL A 28 -1.49 2.61 -8.95
N PRO A 29 -2.19 3.76 -9.04
CA PRO A 29 -3.63 3.79 -9.26
C PRO A 29 -4.03 3.07 -10.56
N LEU A 30 -5.00 2.16 -10.49
CA LEU A 30 -5.49 1.44 -11.67
C LEU A 30 -6.44 2.29 -12.51
N LEU A 31 -7.02 3.31 -11.89
CA LEU A 31 -7.82 4.32 -12.56
C LEU A 31 -7.10 5.67 -12.50
N SER A 32 -6.99 6.34 -13.64
CA SER A 32 -6.64 7.75 -13.68
C SER A 32 -7.85 8.58 -13.28
N SER A 33 -7.64 9.64 -12.52
CA SER A 33 -8.69 10.36 -11.84
C SER A 33 -8.60 11.87 -12.05
N GLU A 34 -9.76 12.52 -12.15
CA GLU A 34 -9.89 13.99 -12.22
C GLU A 34 -10.91 14.45 -11.17
N GLY A 35 -10.55 15.47 -10.39
CA GLY A 35 -11.31 15.92 -9.22
C GLY A 35 -10.63 15.54 -7.91
N ALA A 36 -11.39 15.53 -6.80
CA ALA A 36 -10.84 15.30 -5.47
C ALA A 36 -10.78 13.79 -5.14
N PHE A 37 -9.58 13.21 -5.07
CA PHE A 37 -9.34 11.81 -4.70
C PHE A 37 -8.43 11.69 -3.47
N GLY A 38 -8.74 12.47 -2.44
CA GLY A 38 -7.95 12.53 -1.21
C GLY A 38 -6.72 13.43 -1.31
N THR A 39 -6.05 13.59 -0.18
CA THR A 39 -4.78 14.30 -0.03
C THR A 39 -3.82 13.48 0.84
N ARG A 40 -2.55 13.87 0.91
CA ARG A 40 -1.57 13.22 1.79
C ARG A 40 -2.03 13.12 3.26
N LEU A 41 -2.70 14.16 3.77
CA LEU A 41 -3.22 14.22 5.14
C LEU A 41 -4.53 13.45 5.32
N ARG A 42 -5.36 13.41 4.26
CA ARG A 42 -6.67 12.72 4.25
C ARG A 42 -6.80 11.87 2.98
N PRO A 43 -6.15 10.71 2.92
CA PRO A 43 -6.09 9.90 1.69
C PRO A 43 -7.45 9.42 1.20
N THR A 44 -8.44 9.33 2.09
CA THR A 44 -9.79 8.83 1.81
C THR A 44 -10.84 9.95 1.66
N ALA A 45 -10.43 11.22 1.68
CA ALA A 45 -11.35 12.35 1.50
C ALA A 45 -11.68 12.56 0.02
N TYR A 46 -12.56 11.70 -0.50
CA TYR A 46 -13.00 11.72 -1.89
C TYR A 46 -14.13 12.73 -2.13
N GLY A 47 -14.13 13.34 -3.32
CA GLY A 47 -15.22 14.17 -3.79
C GLY A 47 -16.46 13.33 -4.12
N ALA A 48 -17.64 13.95 -4.09
CA ALA A 48 -18.87 13.29 -4.52
C ALA A 48 -18.78 12.92 -6.01
N SER A 49 -19.40 11.79 -6.40
CA SER A 49 -19.32 11.22 -7.76
C SER A 49 -19.75 12.16 -8.89
N ARG A 50 -20.57 13.18 -8.59
CA ARG A 50 -20.96 14.22 -9.55
C ARG A 50 -19.87 15.27 -9.88
N TYR A 51 -18.78 15.29 -9.10
CA TYR A 51 -17.66 16.23 -9.27
C TYR A 51 -16.33 15.51 -9.57
N THR A 52 -16.37 14.20 -9.75
CA THR A 52 -15.19 13.39 -10.02
C THR A 52 -15.39 12.57 -11.29
N SER A 53 -14.32 12.33 -12.02
CA SER A 53 -14.31 11.43 -13.16
C SER A 53 -13.10 10.50 -13.08
N VAL A 54 -13.25 9.32 -13.67
CA VAL A 54 -12.19 8.31 -13.72
C VAL A 54 -12.14 7.69 -15.11
N LYS A 55 -10.96 7.23 -15.50
CA LYS A 55 -10.73 6.42 -16.70
C LYS A 55 -9.71 5.34 -16.39
N VAL A 56 -9.70 4.26 -17.17
CA VAL A 56 -8.66 3.22 -17.06
C VAL A 56 -7.29 3.88 -17.25
N SER A 57 -6.37 3.66 -16.32
CA SER A 57 -5.03 4.24 -16.39
C SER A 57 -4.24 3.61 -17.54
N GLN A 58 -3.25 4.35 -18.08
CA GLN A 58 -2.37 3.81 -19.11
C GLN A 58 -1.62 2.57 -18.59
N PHE A 59 -1.17 2.62 -17.33
CA PHE A 59 -0.56 1.49 -16.64
C PHE A 59 -1.44 0.23 -16.68
N THR A 60 -2.73 0.36 -16.34
CA THR A 60 -3.64 -0.80 -16.34
C THR A 60 -3.80 -1.40 -17.74
N LYS A 61 -3.85 -0.57 -18.79
CA LYS A 61 -3.89 -1.08 -20.16
C LYS A 61 -2.63 -1.88 -20.50
N ASP A 62 -1.47 -1.33 -20.18
CA ASP A 62 -0.18 -1.90 -20.58
C ASP A 62 0.25 -3.10 -19.74
N VAL A 63 -0.25 -3.20 -18.50
CA VAL A 63 0.19 -4.22 -17.53
C VAL A 63 -0.89 -5.24 -17.20
N MET A 64 -2.17 -4.86 -17.10
CA MET A 64 -3.26 -5.77 -16.73
C MET A 64 -4.03 -6.32 -17.93
N PHE A 65 -4.25 -5.48 -18.95
CA PHE A 65 -5.14 -5.80 -20.07
C PHE A 65 -4.40 -6.19 -21.35
N LYS A 66 -3.06 -6.16 -21.33
CA LYS A 66 -2.22 -6.39 -22.50
C LYS A 66 -2.55 -7.71 -23.21
N ASP A 67 -2.69 -8.78 -22.43
CA ASP A 67 -2.89 -10.14 -22.94
C ASP A 67 -4.30 -10.67 -22.63
N ILE A 68 -5.29 -9.77 -22.52
CA ILE A 68 -6.66 -10.13 -22.14
C ILE A 68 -7.33 -11.09 -23.14
N GLU A 69 -6.92 -11.05 -24.41
CA GLU A 69 -7.44 -11.92 -25.48
C GLU A 69 -7.05 -13.40 -25.29
N LEU A 70 -6.00 -13.68 -24.49
CA LEU A 70 -5.57 -15.05 -24.16
C LEU A 70 -6.45 -15.69 -23.07
N ILE A 71 -7.30 -14.91 -22.41
CA ILE A 71 -8.07 -15.36 -21.27
C ILE A 71 -9.44 -15.87 -21.71
N PRO A 72 -9.86 -17.08 -21.28
CA PRO A 72 -11.22 -17.54 -21.46
C PRO A 72 -12.24 -16.58 -20.86
N MET A 73 -13.25 -16.26 -21.64
CA MET A 73 -14.42 -15.53 -21.18
C MET A 73 -15.46 -16.53 -20.64
N VAL A 74 -16.11 -16.21 -19.53
CA VAL A 74 -17.13 -17.02 -18.87
C VAL A 74 -18.41 -16.20 -18.71
N ASP A 75 -19.55 -16.89 -18.61
CA ASP A 75 -20.82 -16.23 -18.33
C ASP A 75 -20.78 -15.52 -16.98
N CYS A 76 -21.31 -14.30 -16.92
CA CYS A 76 -21.54 -13.59 -15.65
C CYS A 76 -22.66 -14.27 -14.84
N TYR A 77 -22.92 -13.76 -13.63
CA TYR A 77 -23.83 -14.40 -12.66
C TYR A 77 -25.26 -14.70 -13.16
N ASP A 78 -25.76 -13.92 -14.13
CA ASP A 78 -27.08 -14.09 -14.76
C ASP A 78 -26.99 -14.53 -16.23
N SER A 79 -25.80 -14.88 -16.71
CA SER A 79 -25.50 -15.28 -18.10
C SER A 79 -25.93 -14.26 -19.16
N SER A 80 -26.11 -12.98 -18.78
CA SER A 80 -26.49 -11.92 -19.72
C SER A 80 -25.31 -11.38 -20.53
N GLN A 81 -24.09 -11.51 -20.00
CA GLN A 81 -22.84 -11.01 -20.57
C GLN A 81 -21.69 -11.99 -20.26
N LEU A 82 -20.58 -11.82 -20.98
CA LEU A 82 -19.35 -12.56 -20.72
C LEU A 82 -18.35 -11.68 -19.95
N GLU A 83 -17.62 -12.27 -19.02
CA GLU A 83 -16.52 -11.65 -18.29
C GLU A 83 -15.24 -12.50 -18.35
N PRO A 84 -14.05 -11.91 -18.26
CA PRO A 84 -12.81 -12.68 -18.25
C PRO A 84 -12.74 -13.52 -16.96
N LYS A 85 -12.42 -14.81 -17.07
CA LYS A 85 -12.28 -15.70 -15.89
C LYS A 85 -11.26 -15.17 -14.88
N HIS A 86 -10.18 -14.57 -15.36
CA HIS A 86 -9.16 -13.88 -14.58
C HIS A 86 -8.43 -12.86 -15.47
N PHE A 87 -7.55 -12.03 -14.89
CA PHE A 87 -6.61 -11.24 -15.68
C PHE A 87 -5.25 -11.94 -15.74
N LEU A 88 -4.44 -11.63 -16.75
CA LEU A 88 -3.02 -12.03 -16.82
C LEU A 88 -2.15 -10.78 -16.77
N PRO A 89 -1.92 -10.21 -15.57
CA PRO A 89 -1.01 -9.08 -15.48
C PRO A 89 0.43 -9.49 -15.77
N LEU A 90 1.27 -8.55 -16.20
CA LEU A 90 2.70 -8.80 -16.44
C LEU A 90 3.51 -8.96 -15.14
N VAL A 91 2.98 -8.45 -14.02
CA VAL A 91 3.62 -8.48 -12.70
C VAL A 91 2.60 -8.91 -11.63
N PRO A 92 3.03 -9.48 -10.49
CA PRO A 92 2.12 -9.85 -9.40
C PRO A 92 1.51 -8.61 -8.75
N MET A 93 0.34 -8.21 -9.24
CA MET A 93 -0.30 -6.95 -8.86
C MET A 93 -0.71 -6.84 -7.39
N SER A 94 -0.87 -7.97 -6.70
CA SER A 94 -1.11 -8.00 -5.25
C SER A 94 0.03 -7.39 -4.43
N LEU A 95 1.24 -7.33 -4.97
CA LEU A 95 2.41 -6.75 -4.30
C LEU A 95 2.56 -5.24 -4.54
N ILE A 96 1.87 -4.67 -5.53
CA ILE A 96 2.16 -3.31 -6.02
C ILE A 96 1.48 -2.25 -5.16
N ASN A 97 0.22 -2.47 -4.82
CA ASN A 97 -0.58 -1.56 -3.98
C ASN A 97 -0.87 -2.20 -2.62
N PRO A 98 -1.19 -1.40 -1.59
CA PRO A 98 -1.63 -1.95 -0.31
C PRO A 98 -2.88 -2.80 -0.48
N GLN A 99 -2.94 -3.96 0.17
CA GLN A 99 -4.14 -4.79 0.21
C GLN A 99 -4.43 -5.24 1.63
N GLU A 100 -5.67 -5.04 2.06
CA GLU A 100 -6.16 -5.50 3.36
C GLU A 100 -7.51 -6.20 3.16
N GLY A 101 -7.74 -7.29 3.88
CA GLY A 101 -8.98 -8.04 3.80
C GLY A 101 -9.11 -9.06 4.92
N ILE A 102 -10.34 -9.35 5.33
CA ILE A 102 -10.62 -10.37 6.34
C ILE A 102 -11.66 -11.32 5.78
N ALA A 103 -11.34 -12.61 5.81
CA ALA A 103 -12.21 -13.71 5.44
C ALA A 103 -12.38 -14.67 6.62
N VAL A 104 -13.28 -15.64 6.50
CA VAL A 104 -13.49 -16.65 7.56
C VAL A 104 -12.20 -17.48 7.71
N GLY A 105 -11.53 -17.33 8.86
CA GLY A 105 -10.29 -18.06 9.18
C GLY A 105 -9.00 -17.43 8.64
N PHE A 106 -9.07 -16.35 7.86
CA PHE A 106 -7.89 -15.72 7.25
C PHE A 106 -7.96 -14.19 7.32
N ALA A 107 -6.81 -13.56 7.52
CA ALA A 107 -6.64 -12.12 7.37
C ALA A 107 -5.52 -11.87 6.36
N CYS A 108 -5.66 -10.85 5.54
CA CYS A 108 -4.71 -10.45 4.52
C CYS A 108 -4.29 -9.00 4.79
N SER A 109 -2.99 -8.77 4.80
CA SER A 109 -2.37 -7.46 4.98
C SER A 109 -1.06 -7.47 4.19
N ILE A 110 -1.14 -7.12 2.90
CA ILE A 110 -0.02 -7.11 1.98
C ILE A 110 0.47 -5.68 1.86
N LEU A 111 1.74 -5.46 2.20
CA LEU A 111 2.33 -4.14 2.11
C LEU A 111 2.78 -3.86 0.67
N PRO A 112 2.62 -2.61 0.20
CA PRO A 112 3.00 -2.24 -1.16
C PRO A 112 4.51 -2.35 -1.38
N ARG A 113 4.91 -2.69 -2.60
CA ARG A 113 6.31 -2.79 -3.05
C ARG A 113 6.59 -1.84 -4.21
N ASP A 114 7.88 -1.55 -4.41
CA ASP A 114 8.35 -0.92 -5.64
C ASP A 114 8.20 -1.91 -6.79
N ILE A 115 7.38 -1.57 -7.79
CA ILE A 115 7.18 -2.37 -8.99
C ILE A 115 8.49 -2.67 -9.73
N ARG A 116 9.45 -1.74 -9.72
CA ARG A 116 10.76 -1.94 -10.39
C ARG A 116 11.52 -3.08 -9.74
N LYS A 117 11.48 -3.18 -8.41
CA LYS A 117 12.08 -4.28 -7.65
C LYS A 117 11.36 -5.59 -7.87
N VAL A 118 10.03 -5.57 -7.94
CA VAL A 118 9.25 -6.75 -8.32
C VAL A 118 9.66 -7.28 -9.70
N ILE A 119 9.77 -6.40 -10.69
CA ILE A 119 10.20 -6.76 -12.05
C ILE A 119 11.62 -7.31 -12.05
N GLU A 120 12.57 -6.62 -11.41
CA GLU A 120 13.96 -7.08 -11.27
C GLU A 120 14.03 -8.50 -10.68
N HIS A 121 13.18 -8.81 -9.68
CA HIS A 121 13.16 -10.11 -9.03
C HIS A 121 12.48 -11.20 -9.88
N GLN A 122 11.44 -10.87 -10.67
CA GLN A 122 10.90 -11.80 -11.65
C GLN A 122 11.93 -12.14 -12.73
N ILE A 123 12.65 -11.15 -13.25
CA ILE A 123 13.74 -11.36 -14.22
C ILE A 123 14.84 -12.24 -13.61
N LYS A 124 15.30 -11.92 -12.39
CA LYS A 124 16.30 -12.72 -11.66
C LYS A 124 15.84 -14.15 -11.46
N TYR A 125 14.56 -14.38 -11.16
CA TYR A 125 13.99 -15.72 -11.05
C TYR A 125 14.01 -16.44 -12.40
N LEU A 126 13.61 -15.80 -13.50
CA LEU A 126 13.67 -16.39 -14.85
C LEU A 126 15.09 -16.77 -15.28
N GLU A 127 16.09 -15.95 -14.91
CA GLU A 127 17.49 -16.18 -15.27
C GLU A 127 18.18 -17.22 -14.39
N LYS A 128 17.89 -17.24 -13.08
CA LYS A 128 18.68 -17.95 -12.07
C LYS A 128 17.87 -18.96 -11.24
N GLY A 129 16.57 -19.07 -11.47
CA GLY A 129 15.67 -19.93 -10.69
C GLY A 129 15.52 -19.54 -9.22
N THR A 130 15.91 -18.32 -8.83
CA THR A 130 15.91 -17.88 -7.42
C THR A 130 15.34 -16.48 -7.26
N ALA A 131 14.29 -16.36 -6.43
CA ALA A 131 13.69 -15.09 -6.04
C ALA A 131 14.24 -14.63 -4.67
N PRO A 132 14.69 -13.38 -4.52
CA PRO A 132 15.21 -12.90 -3.25
C PRO A 132 14.09 -12.56 -2.26
N LYS A 133 14.27 -12.94 -1.00
CA LYS A 133 13.24 -12.80 0.05
C LYS A 133 13.17 -11.41 0.66
N TYR A 134 14.29 -10.90 1.18
CA TYR A 134 14.33 -9.64 1.96
C TYR A 134 14.90 -8.44 1.18
N GLU A 135 15.22 -8.61 -0.11
CA GLU A 135 15.76 -7.51 -0.94
C GLU A 135 14.67 -6.51 -1.37
N CYS A 136 13.39 -6.93 -1.38
CA CYS A 136 12.27 -6.05 -1.73
C CYS A 136 11.55 -5.51 -0.48
N LEU A 137 12.08 -4.41 0.05
CA LEU A 137 11.47 -3.73 1.19
C LEU A 137 10.08 -3.15 0.83
N PRO A 138 9.09 -3.22 1.72
CA PRO A 138 7.86 -2.44 1.60
C PRO A 138 8.15 -0.98 1.30
N THR A 139 7.51 -0.46 0.26
CA THR A 139 7.69 0.91 -0.23
C THR A 139 6.33 1.49 -0.55
N PHE A 140 6.01 2.65 0.02
CA PHE A 140 4.79 3.39 -0.22
C PHE A 140 5.11 4.82 -0.69
N TYR A 141 5.01 5.03 -2.00
CA TYR A 141 5.39 6.28 -2.65
C TYR A 141 4.52 7.48 -2.30
N PRO A 142 3.19 7.37 -2.10
CA PRO A 142 2.38 8.55 -1.82
C PRO A 142 2.80 9.36 -0.60
N THR A 143 3.50 8.72 0.34
CA THR A 143 4.10 9.38 1.50
C THR A 143 5.61 9.19 1.58
N ASP A 144 6.29 8.80 0.51
CA ASP A 144 7.76 8.61 0.45
C ASP A 144 8.30 7.68 1.57
N GLN A 145 7.56 6.62 1.90
CA GLN A 145 7.89 5.72 3.01
C GLN A 145 8.52 4.44 2.49
N ILE A 146 9.62 4.02 3.10
CA ILE A 146 10.28 2.73 2.86
C ILE A 146 10.50 2.09 4.23
N ALA A 147 10.23 0.79 4.35
CA ALA A 147 10.55 0.06 5.56
C ALA A 147 12.06 0.12 5.81
N VAL A 148 12.47 0.47 7.03
CA VAL A 148 13.89 0.68 7.39
C VAL A 148 14.48 -0.50 8.14
N ASP A 149 13.63 -1.36 8.68
CA ASP A 149 14.00 -2.51 9.50
C ASP A 149 12.84 -3.52 9.50
N PHE A 150 13.09 -4.73 9.99
CA PHE A 150 12.06 -5.71 10.24
C PHE A 150 12.38 -6.54 11.47
N ALA A 151 11.33 -7.01 12.13
CA ALA A 151 11.43 -8.00 13.19
C ALA A 151 10.67 -9.25 12.77
N GLU A 152 11.31 -10.41 12.92
CA GLU A 152 10.69 -11.71 12.72
C GLU A 152 10.35 -12.31 14.09
N ASP A 153 9.10 -12.71 14.29
CA ASP A 153 8.71 -13.41 15.51
C ASP A 153 9.05 -14.91 15.45
N ARG A 154 8.84 -15.63 16.57
CA ARG A 154 9.14 -17.07 16.65
C ARG A 154 8.33 -17.95 15.69
N ASN A 155 7.22 -17.42 15.17
CA ASN A 155 6.34 -18.11 14.24
C ASN A 155 6.66 -17.75 12.78
N GLY A 156 7.73 -16.98 12.54
CA GLY A 156 8.13 -16.52 11.21
C GLY A 156 7.36 -15.30 10.71
N ASN A 157 6.50 -14.67 11.54
CA ASN A 157 5.76 -13.49 11.09
C ASN A 157 6.69 -12.28 11.07
N ILE A 158 6.68 -11.57 9.93
CA ILE A 158 7.48 -10.38 9.73
C ILE A 158 6.68 -9.14 10.10
N LYS A 159 7.30 -8.28 10.92
CA LYS A 159 6.83 -6.92 11.21
C LYS A 159 7.80 -5.92 10.62
N TRP A 160 7.33 -5.16 9.64
CA TRP A 160 8.11 -4.13 8.99
C TRP A 160 8.04 -2.83 9.77
N VAL A 161 9.19 -2.18 9.95
CA VAL A 161 9.32 -0.94 10.71
C VAL A 161 9.40 0.24 9.75
N PHE A 162 8.53 1.22 9.96
CA PHE A 162 8.54 2.51 9.25
C PHE A 162 8.82 3.63 10.24
N ARG A 163 9.51 4.67 9.78
CA ARG A 163 9.86 5.85 10.58
C ARG A 163 9.47 7.12 9.85
N GLY A 164 8.88 8.06 10.59
CA GLY A 164 8.68 9.42 10.14
C GLY A 164 10.00 10.17 10.02
N THR A 165 9.94 11.36 9.42
CA THR A 165 11.11 12.22 9.21
C THR A 165 11.00 13.44 10.12
N ILE A 166 12.12 13.77 10.77
CA ILE A 166 12.24 14.94 11.64
C ILE A 166 13.45 15.77 11.22
N ASP A 167 13.29 17.09 11.29
CA ASP A 167 14.35 18.05 11.07
C ASP A 167 14.56 18.87 12.34
N LYS A 168 15.73 18.71 12.98
CA LYS A 168 16.05 19.46 14.20
C LYS A 168 16.45 20.88 13.84
N THR A 169 15.65 21.86 14.26
CA THR A 169 15.97 23.27 14.08
C THR A 169 16.96 23.76 15.15
N ASN A 170 16.77 23.32 16.41
CA ASN A 170 17.69 23.62 17.51
C ASN A 170 17.56 22.57 18.63
N THR A 171 18.12 22.85 19.82
CA THR A 171 18.14 21.94 20.98
C THR A 171 16.78 21.73 21.65
N THR A 172 15.73 22.42 21.22
CA THR A 172 14.37 22.34 21.77
C THR A 172 13.28 22.28 20.72
N LEU A 173 13.59 22.60 19.47
CA LEU A 173 12.63 22.74 18.38
C LEU A 173 13.00 21.78 17.25
N LEU A 174 12.01 21.02 16.78
CA LEU A 174 12.10 20.20 15.59
C LEU A 174 10.86 20.36 14.73
N THR A 175 10.96 19.99 13.47
CA THR A 175 9.84 19.92 12.54
C THR A 175 9.66 18.49 12.09
N VAL A 176 8.45 17.97 12.19
CA VAL A 176 8.07 16.68 11.59
C VAL A 176 7.66 16.95 10.16
N THR A 177 8.42 16.42 9.21
CA THR A 177 8.23 16.62 7.76
C THR A 177 7.57 15.43 7.09
N ASN A 178 7.53 14.28 7.76
CA ASN A 178 6.83 13.11 7.27
C ASN A 178 6.35 12.18 8.38
N LEU A 179 5.19 11.53 8.18
CA LEU A 179 4.66 10.52 9.10
C LEU A 179 5.02 9.11 8.60
N PRO A 180 5.26 8.14 9.51
CA PRO A 180 5.48 6.75 9.13
C PRO A 180 4.23 6.14 8.49
N TYR A 181 4.42 5.17 7.60
CA TYR A 181 3.32 4.42 7.01
C TYR A 181 2.43 3.79 8.11
N GLY A 182 1.10 3.87 7.95
CA GLY A 182 0.12 3.39 8.93
C GLY A 182 -0.23 4.36 10.06
N LEU A 183 0.43 5.52 10.17
CA LEU A 183 0.06 6.59 11.12
C LEU A 183 -0.69 7.72 10.40
N SER A 184 -1.95 7.92 10.76
CA SER A 184 -2.73 9.05 10.24
C SER A 184 -2.36 10.36 10.92
N HIS A 185 -2.57 11.46 10.20
CA HIS A 185 -2.37 12.82 10.72
C HIS A 185 -3.12 13.04 12.03
N GLU A 186 -4.42 12.71 12.06
CA GLU A 186 -5.28 12.82 13.25
C GLU A 186 -4.73 12.05 14.45
N LYS A 187 -4.29 10.79 14.24
CA LYS A 187 -3.70 9.98 15.31
C LYS A 187 -2.41 10.59 15.86
N PHE A 188 -1.61 11.22 15.00
CA PHE A 188 -0.39 11.89 15.42
C PHE A 188 -0.67 13.19 16.20
N ILE A 189 -1.63 14.00 15.78
CA ILE A 189 -2.06 15.19 16.53
C ILE A 189 -2.57 14.80 17.93
N ASN A 190 -3.45 13.79 18.02
CA ASN A 190 -3.91 13.27 19.31
C ASN A 190 -2.75 12.77 20.20
N LYS A 191 -1.69 12.19 19.60
CA LYS A 191 -0.47 11.79 20.32
C LYS A 191 0.27 13.00 20.89
N LEU A 192 0.40 14.07 20.11
CA LEU A 192 1.05 15.31 20.54
C LEU A 192 0.27 15.99 21.67
N ASP A 193 -1.07 15.99 21.62
CA ASP A 193 -1.92 16.52 22.70
C ASP A 193 -1.64 15.80 24.03
N ASN A 194 -1.62 14.47 24.03
CA ASN A 194 -1.27 13.68 25.22
C ASN A 194 0.15 13.97 25.74
N LEU A 195 1.11 14.19 24.83
CA LEU A 195 2.49 14.56 25.20
C LEU A 195 2.57 15.99 25.76
N GLN A 196 1.68 16.88 25.34
CA GLN A 196 1.58 18.24 25.87
C GLN A 196 0.95 18.23 27.27
N GLU A 197 -0.11 17.44 27.49
CA GLU A 197 -0.76 17.29 28.79
C GLU A 197 0.19 16.69 29.86
N SER A 198 1.01 15.71 29.47
CA SER A 198 2.07 15.18 30.35
C SER A 198 3.26 16.15 30.53
N GLY A 199 3.25 17.27 29.80
CA GLY A 199 4.28 18.29 29.81
C GLY A 199 5.59 17.88 29.15
N ALA A 200 5.63 16.78 28.39
CA ALA A 200 6.82 16.33 27.68
C ALA A 200 7.07 17.20 26.43
N VAL A 201 5.99 17.60 25.76
CA VAL A 201 5.94 18.66 24.75
C VAL A 201 5.48 19.96 25.43
N ILE A 202 6.14 21.09 25.13
CA ILE A 202 5.72 22.41 25.64
C ILE A 202 4.58 22.97 24.79
N ASN A 203 4.74 22.91 23.46
CA ASN A 203 3.76 23.36 22.48
C ASN A 203 4.07 22.72 21.12
N TYR A 204 3.08 22.66 20.24
CA TYR A 204 3.29 22.34 18.82
C TYR A 204 2.43 23.26 17.92
N GLU A 205 2.84 23.38 16.66
CA GLU A 205 2.14 24.15 15.65
C GLU A 205 2.03 23.29 14.37
N ASP A 206 0.80 23.03 13.93
CA ASP A 206 0.53 22.28 12.71
C ASP A 206 0.25 23.23 11.54
N ASN A 207 1.24 23.35 10.64
CA ASN A 207 1.19 24.11 9.41
C ASN A 207 1.05 23.20 8.17
N SER A 208 0.58 21.95 8.37
CA SER A 208 0.48 20.96 7.30
C SER A 208 -0.59 21.35 6.28
N ARG A 209 -0.26 21.18 4.99
CA ARG A 209 -1.17 21.43 3.86
C ARG A 209 -1.20 20.24 2.92
N ASN A 210 -0.37 20.29 1.88
CA ASN A 210 -0.15 19.16 0.96
C ASN A 210 0.97 18.24 1.47
N THR A 211 1.83 18.78 2.33
CA THR A 211 2.93 18.09 3.01
C THR A 211 2.78 18.26 4.51
N TYR A 212 3.37 17.34 5.27
CA TYR A 212 3.45 17.46 6.72
C TYR A 212 4.42 18.57 7.09
N ASN A 213 4.00 19.44 7.99
CA ASN A 213 4.82 20.49 8.56
C ASN A 213 4.33 20.78 9.97
N ILE A 214 4.81 19.99 10.93
CA ILE A 214 4.39 20.08 12.32
C ILE A 214 5.61 20.45 13.15
N THR A 215 5.65 21.70 13.62
CA THR A 215 6.72 22.18 14.48
C THR A 215 6.43 21.78 15.92
N VAL A 216 7.35 21.07 16.57
CA VAL A 216 7.20 20.58 17.95
C VAL A 216 8.27 21.20 18.82
N LYS A 217 7.84 21.85 19.91
CA LYS A 217 8.71 22.44 20.93
C LYS A 217 8.75 21.55 22.16
N LEU A 218 9.92 21.02 22.48
CA LEU A 218 10.17 20.17 23.64
C LEU A 218 10.77 20.96 24.81
N LYS A 219 10.78 20.32 25.99
CA LYS A 219 11.49 20.83 27.17
C LYS A 219 12.98 21.06 26.90
N ARG A 220 13.56 22.07 27.58
CA ARG A 220 15.00 22.36 27.48
C ARG A 220 15.81 21.11 27.82
N GLY A 221 16.77 20.77 26.96
CA GLY A 221 17.64 19.60 27.12
C GLY A 221 17.10 18.30 26.53
N ALA A 222 15.79 18.21 26.22
CA ALA A 222 15.18 16.95 25.75
C ALA A 222 15.79 16.39 24.45
N LEU A 223 16.32 17.25 23.57
CA LEU A 223 16.96 16.85 22.32
C LEU A 223 18.48 16.66 22.43
N ARG A 224 19.13 17.20 23.47
CA ARG A 224 20.60 17.13 23.60
C ARG A 224 21.10 15.73 23.92
N GLU A 225 20.31 14.99 24.69
CA GLU A 225 20.67 13.65 25.17
C GLU A 225 20.15 12.53 24.27
N LYS A 226 19.33 12.86 23.26
CA LYS A 226 18.65 11.87 22.42
C LYS A 226 19.12 11.89 20.97
N ASN A 227 19.41 10.72 20.44
CA ASN A 227 19.61 10.52 19.01
C ASN A 227 18.26 10.59 18.25
N ASP A 228 18.33 10.62 16.92
CA ASP A 228 17.14 10.80 16.08
C ASP A 228 16.13 9.66 16.24
N ILE A 229 16.60 8.43 16.37
CA ILE A 229 15.74 7.24 16.55
C ILE A 229 14.99 7.33 17.88
N GLU A 230 15.67 7.72 18.96
CA GLU A 230 15.05 7.90 20.28
C GLU A 230 13.99 9.01 20.26
N ILE A 231 14.22 10.09 19.50
CA ILE A 231 13.24 11.17 19.34
C ILE A 231 12.04 10.71 18.53
N ILE A 232 12.28 10.01 17.41
CA ILE A 232 11.23 9.41 16.57
C ILE A 232 10.35 8.48 17.41
N GLN A 233 10.95 7.60 18.21
CA GLN A 233 10.21 6.69 19.08
C GLN A 233 9.44 7.43 20.18
N PHE A 234 10.08 8.42 20.82
CA PHE A 234 9.46 9.26 21.85
C PHE A 234 8.22 10.00 21.33
N LEU A 235 8.27 10.55 20.11
CA LEU A 235 7.14 11.22 19.48
C LEU A 235 6.10 10.24 18.92
N GLY A 236 6.36 8.93 18.93
CA GLY A 236 5.47 7.93 18.31
C GLY A 236 5.50 7.95 16.78
N LEU A 237 6.58 8.42 16.18
CA LEU A 237 6.83 8.44 14.73
C LEU A 237 7.46 7.15 14.21
N GLN A 238 7.34 6.05 14.94
CA GLN A 238 7.73 4.71 14.49
C GLN A 238 6.52 3.80 14.52
N THR A 239 6.24 3.13 13.41
CA THR A 239 5.21 2.08 13.32
C THR A 239 5.87 0.75 13.01
N ALA A 240 5.26 -0.33 13.50
CA ALA A 240 5.63 -1.69 13.16
C ALA A 240 4.37 -2.39 12.66
N ILE A 241 4.37 -2.83 11.39
CA ILE A 241 3.19 -3.39 10.74
C ILE A 241 3.47 -4.84 10.36
N SER A 242 2.62 -5.74 10.83
CA SER A 242 2.64 -7.15 10.43
C SER A 242 2.20 -7.29 8.98
N GLU A 243 2.96 -8.05 8.21
CA GLU A 243 2.58 -8.46 6.87
C GLU A 243 2.03 -9.90 6.90
N ASN A 244 0.91 -10.11 6.21
CA ASN A 244 0.31 -11.43 6.02
C ASN A 244 -0.16 -11.57 4.57
N LEU A 245 0.63 -12.30 3.78
CA LEU A 245 0.38 -12.52 2.37
C LEU A 245 -0.44 -13.79 2.19
N ASN A 246 -1.76 -13.62 2.37
CA ASN A 246 -2.76 -14.62 2.10
C ASN A 246 -3.46 -14.29 0.78
N VAL A 247 -3.31 -15.16 -0.22
CA VAL A 247 -3.93 -15.02 -1.54
C VAL A 247 -4.65 -16.29 -1.92
N ILE A 248 -5.65 -16.19 -2.78
CA ILE A 248 -6.30 -17.36 -3.38
C ILE A 248 -5.37 -17.89 -4.48
N ASP A 249 -5.26 -19.22 -4.59
CA ASP A 249 -4.52 -19.87 -5.66
C ASP A 249 -5.10 -19.58 -7.05
N PHE A 250 -4.35 -19.92 -8.10
CA PHE A 250 -4.73 -19.59 -9.47
C PHE A 250 -5.99 -20.30 -9.96
N ASP A 251 -6.40 -21.38 -9.29
CA ASP A 251 -7.58 -22.18 -9.64
C ASP A 251 -8.81 -21.77 -8.81
N GLY A 252 -8.65 -20.96 -7.77
CA GLY A 252 -9.74 -20.48 -6.91
C GLY A 252 -10.13 -21.44 -5.79
N GLU A 253 -9.33 -22.46 -5.51
CA GLU A 253 -9.69 -23.59 -4.64
C GLU A 253 -9.14 -23.46 -3.22
N ARG A 254 -7.97 -22.84 -3.06
CA ARG A 254 -7.26 -22.80 -1.77
C ARG A 254 -6.71 -21.43 -1.48
N VAL A 255 -6.57 -21.14 -0.18
CA VAL A 255 -5.80 -19.99 0.29
C VAL A 255 -4.34 -20.42 0.47
N TRP A 256 -3.44 -19.68 -0.16
CA TRP A 256 -2.00 -19.80 0.05
C TRP A 256 -1.53 -18.71 1.01
N THR A 257 -0.92 -19.14 2.11
CA THR A 257 -0.08 -18.30 2.96
C THR A 257 1.35 -18.45 2.47
N MET A 258 1.96 -17.37 1.99
CA MET A 258 3.28 -17.46 1.37
C MET A 258 4.14 -16.24 1.67
N GLU A 259 5.41 -16.31 1.34
CA GLU A 259 6.32 -15.18 1.48
C GLU A 259 6.45 -14.42 0.15
N TYR A 260 7.11 -13.26 0.19
CA TYR A 260 7.37 -12.46 -1.01
C TYR A 260 8.04 -13.27 -2.13
N ALA A 261 9.09 -14.04 -1.81
CA ALA A 261 9.83 -14.83 -2.80
C ALA A 261 8.98 -15.93 -3.43
N ASP A 262 8.10 -16.55 -2.65
CA ASP A 262 7.16 -17.56 -3.15
C ASP A 262 6.17 -16.94 -4.12
N MET A 263 5.63 -15.76 -3.82
CA MET A 263 4.70 -15.05 -4.71
C MET A 263 5.36 -14.73 -6.05
N ILE A 264 6.60 -14.21 -6.04
CA ILE A 264 7.38 -13.96 -7.26
C ILE A 264 7.54 -15.25 -8.07
N THR A 265 7.97 -16.32 -7.42
CA THR A 265 8.23 -17.62 -8.05
C THR A 265 6.96 -18.19 -8.69
N LYS A 266 5.91 -18.37 -7.88
CA LYS A 266 4.63 -18.99 -8.31
C LYS A 266 3.93 -18.18 -9.40
N PHE A 267 3.89 -16.85 -9.25
CA PHE A 267 3.28 -16.00 -10.26
C PHE A 267 4.04 -16.05 -11.58
N THR A 268 5.37 -16.02 -11.53
CA THR A 268 6.20 -16.04 -12.75
C THR A 268 6.08 -17.38 -13.48
N GLU A 269 6.12 -18.50 -12.75
CA GLU A 269 5.87 -19.83 -13.33
C GLU A 269 4.47 -19.95 -13.94
N TRP A 270 3.44 -19.45 -13.24
CA TRP A 270 2.07 -19.46 -13.73
C TRP A 270 1.92 -18.63 -15.01
N ALA A 271 2.49 -17.42 -15.05
CA ALA A 271 2.43 -16.54 -16.20
C ALA A 271 3.15 -17.15 -17.42
N VAL A 272 4.36 -17.70 -17.23
CA VAL A 272 5.10 -18.40 -18.31
C VAL A 272 4.30 -19.58 -18.83
N ARG A 273 3.75 -20.41 -17.94
CA ARG A 273 2.93 -21.56 -18.33
C ARG A 273 1.76 -21.14 -19.20
N LEU A 274 1.00 -20.12 -18.77
CA LEU A 274 -0.20 -19.68 -19.48
C LEU A 274 0.13 -19.15 -20.88
N VAL A 275 1.21 -18.37 -21.01
CA VAL A 275 1.67 -17.85 -22.32
C VAL A 275 2.14 -19.00 -23.21
N CYS A 276 2.93 -19.94 -22.69
CA CYS A 276 3.43 -21.08 -23.46
C CYS A 276 2.36 -22.10 -23.87
N THR A 277 1.25 -22.22 -23.13
CA THR A 277 0.15 -23.13 -23.50
C THR A 277 -0.87 -22.51 -24.46
N THR A 278 -0.86 -21.19 -24.63
CA THR A 278 -1.83 -20.47 -25.48
C THR A 278 -1.27 -20.15 -26.88
N ILE A 279 0.05 -20.23 -27.06
CA ILE A 279 0.77 -20.11 -28.35
C ILE A 279 1.03 -21.51 -28.92
#